data_AF-A0A5N4AQL2-F1
#
_entry.id   AF-A0A5N4AQL2-F1
#
_cell.length_a   1.000
_cell.length_b   1.000
_cell.length_c   1.000
_cell.angle_alpha   90.00
_cell.angle_beta   90.00
_cell.angle_gamma   90.00
#
_symmetry.space_group_name_H-M   'P 1'
#
loop_
_entity.id
_entity.type
_entity.pdbx_description
1 polymer ?
#
loop_
_entity_poly.entity_id
_entity_poly.type
_entity_poly.pdbx_seq_one_letter_code
_entity_poly.pdbx_strand_id
1 'polypeptide(L)'
;MSTLLKNTIAVARASYFTNLIANSQNKPKAAWEIIKQNTKSPKLFENIKLQLDRNNTTSCPNEIASLFNKHFSDTAFHISSNLSNDQPCFYGLTHSHNSFFLSPVTHQETADIIQSLSNKCSTGVDDVCLLCSLKNR
;
A
#
# COMPACT_ATOMS: atom_id res chain seq x y z
N MET A 1 25.80 -32.74 -2.20
CA MET A 1 24.65 -32.92 -3.12
C MET A 1 25.08 -32.59 -4.54
N SER A 2 25.06 -33.56 -5.44
CA SER A 2 25.40 -33.37 -6.85
C SER A 2 24.41 -32.39 -7.52
N THR A 3 24.91 -31.49 -8.37
CA THR A 3 24.13 -30.52 -9.16
C THR A 3 23.02 -31.18 -9.96
N LEU A 4 23.26 -32.40 -10.44
CA LEU A 4 22.30 -33.21 -11.18
C LEU A 4 21.03 -33.51 -10.35
N LEU A 5 21.18 -33.83 -9.06
CA LEU A 5 20.05 -34.12 -8.16
C LEU A 5 19.20 -32.86 -7.90
N LYS A 6 19.83 -31.69 -7.79
CA LYS A 6 19.09 -30.43 -7.62
C LYS A 6 18.24 -30.11 -8.84
N ASN A 7 18.78 -30.34 -10.03
CA ASN A 7 18.09 -30.10 -11.29
C ASN A 7 16.91 -31.06 -11.48
N THR A 8 17.09 -32.35 -11.18
CA THR A 8 15.98 -33.32 -11.29
C THR A 8 14.84 -33.01 -10.33
N ILE A 9 15.14 -32.59 -9.09
CA ILE A 9 14.14 -32.17 -8.12
C ILE A 9 13.37 -30.92 -8.61
N ALA A 10 14.07 -29.94 -9.17
CA ALA A 10 13.44 -28.71 -9.68
C ALA A 10 12.48 -29.01 -10.83
N VAL A 11 12.91 -29.82 -11.80
CA VAL A 11 12.09 -30.24 -12.95
C VAL A 11 10.88 -31.04 -12.50
N ALA A 12 11.06 -32.01 -11.60
CA ALA A 12 9.97 -32.82 -11.06
C ALA A 12 8.91 -31.96 -10.35
N ARG A 13 9.35 -30.98 -9.53
CA ARG A 13 8.44 -30.03 -8.86
C ARG A 13 7.66 -29.18 -9.85
N ALA A 14 8.32 -28.63 -10.87
CA ALA A 14 7.66 -27.81 -11.88
C ALA A 14 6.60 -28.62 -12.64
N SER A 15 6.93 -29.85 -13.04
CA SER A 15 6.00 -30.76 -13.71
C SER A 15 4.78 -31.09 -12.84
N TYR A 16 4.99 -31.39 -11.56
CA TYR A 16 3.92 -31.67 -10.61
C TYR A 16 2.91 -30.52 -10.50
N PHE A 17 3.36 -29.28 -10.24
CA PHE A 17 2.46 -28.14 -10.10
C PHE A 17 1.77 -27.76 -11.41
N THR A 18 2.45 -27.93 -12.54
CA THR A 18 1.87 -27.70 -13.87
C THR A 18 0.71 -28.66 -14.11
N ASN A 19 0.89 -29.96 -13.83
CA ASN A 19 -0.16 -30.96 -13.95
C ASN A 19 -1.31 -30.72 -12.98
N LEU A 20 -1.01 -30.26 -11.76
CA LEU A 20 -2.04 -29.96 -10.76
C LEU A 20 -2.94 -28.79 -11.20
N ILE A 21 -2.37 -27.72 -11.76
CA ILE A 21 -3.14 -26.58 -12.27
C ILE A 21 -3.94 -26.98 -13.50
N ALA A 22 -3.33 -27.73 -14.43
CA ALA A 22 -3.98 -28.14 -15.68
C ALA A 22 -5.23 -29.01 -15.43
N ASN A 23 -5.17 -29.91 -14.45
CA ASN A 23 -6.26 -30.83 -14.11
C ASN A 23 -7.29 -30.25 -13.11
N SER A 24 -7.11 -28.99 -12.68
CA SER A 24 -8.03 -28.36 -11.74
C SER A 24 -9.29 -27.81 -12.42
N GLN A 25 -10.43 -27.94 -11.75
CA GLN A 25 -11.71 -27.37 -12.22
C GLN A 25 -11.67 -25.83 -12.27
N ASN A 26 -10.95 -25.20 -11.33
CA ASN A 26 -10.77 -23.76 -11.26
C ASN A 26 -9.27 -23.43 -11.23
N LYS A 27 -8.71 -23.17 -12.42
CA LYS A 27 -7.27 -22.92 -12.60
C LYS A 27 -6.75 -21.72 -11.81
N PRO A 28 -7.44 -20.54 -11.80
CA PRO A 28 -7.01 -19.41 -10.99
C PRO A 28 -6.95 -19.73 -9.48
N LYS A 29 -7.98 -20.43 -8.96
CA LYS A 29 -8.03 -20.82 -7.54
C LYS A 29 -6.94 -21.83 -7.19
N ALA A 30 -6.70 -22.82 -8.04
CA ALA A 30 -5.64 -23.81 -7.83
C ALA A 30 -4.25 -23.16 -7.83
N ALA A 31 -3.99 -22.26 -8.78
CA ALA A 31 -2.74 -21.49 -8.81
C ALA A 31 -2.56 -20.64 -7.53
N TRP A 32 -3.63 -19.97 -7.08
CA TRP A 32 -3.58 -19.16 -5.86
C TRP A 32 -3.32 -20.00 -4.60
N GLU A 33 -3.94 -21.17 -4.47
CA GLU A 33 -3.68 -22.07 -3.34
C GLU A 33 -2.24 -22.62 -3.35
N ILE A 34 -1.66 -22.90 -4.51
CA ILE A 34 -0.25 -23.30 -4.63
C ILE A 34 0.66 -22.16 -4.16
N ILE A 35 0.42 -20.93 -4.61
CA ILE A 35 1.18 -19.75 -4.16
C ILE A 35 1.03 -19.60 -2.65
N LYS A 36 -0.19 -19.59 -2.14
CA LYS A 36 -0.49 -19.47 -0.72
C LYS A 36 0.20 -20.55 0.12
N GLN A 37 0.29 -21.79 -0.34
CA GLN A 37 1.00 -22.86 0.36
C GLN A 37 2.52 -22.67 0.38
N ASN A 38 3.11 -22.18 -0.71
CA ASN A 38 4.56 -21.97 -0.82
C ASN A 38 5.04 -20.60 -0.31
N THR A 39 4.13 -19.64 -0.16
CA THR A 39 4.40 -18.27 0.32
C THR A 39 3.88 -18.03 1.74
N LYS A 40 3.22 -19.01 2.36
CA LYS A 40 2.96 -19.00 3.80
C LYS A 40 4.30 -19.05 4.53
N SER A 41 4.88 -17.89 4.81
CA SER A 41 5.83 -17.76 5.90
C SER A 41 5.09 -18.20 7.17
N PRO A 42 5.74 -18.96 8.08
CA PRO A 42 5.21 -19.07 9.42
C PRO A 42 4.93 -17.64 9.90
N LYS A 43 3.78 -17.43 10.57
CA LYS A 43 3.55 -16.16 11.26
C LYS A 43 4.61 -16.09 12.36
N LEU A 44 5.76 -15.53 12.02
CA LEU A 44 6.79 -15.16 12.96
C LEU A 44 6.19 -13.99 13.72
N PHE A 45 5.57 -14.29 14.86
CA PHE A 45 5.30 -13.28 15.89
C PHE A 45 6.65 -12.90 16.49
N GLU A 46 7.45 -12.17 15.72
CA GLU A 46 8.64 -11.53 16.25
C GLU A 46 8.17 -10.29 17.01
N ASN A 47 8.45 -10.27 18.30
CA ASN A 47 8.36 -9.04 19.08
C ASN A 47 9.42 -8.09 18.52
N ILE A 48 9.03 -7.21 17.61
CA ILE A 48 9.89 -6.18 17.03
C ILE A 48 10.44 -5.34 18.19
N LYS A 49 11.76 -5.38 18.39
CA LYS A 49 12.46 -4.55 19.37
C LYS A 49 12.98 -3.32 18.66
N LEU A 50 12.48 -2.15 19.06
CA LEU A 50 12.99 -0.87 18.61
C LEU A 50 14.03 -0.36 19.60
N GLN A 51 15.20 -0.03 19.07
CA GLN A 51 16.26 0.62 19.81
C GLN A 51 15.99 2.12 19.84
N LEU A 52 15.77 2.66 21.03
CA LEU A 52 15.57 4.09 21.26
C LEU A 52 16.91 4.82 21.37
N ASP A 53 17.86 4.23 22.12
CA ASP A 53 19.18 4.78 22.43
C ASP A 53 20.22 3.64 22.56
N ARG A 54 21.47 3.97 22.88
CA ARG A 54 22.56 2.98 23.06
C ARG A 54 22.20 1.84 24.03
N ASN A 55 21.40 2.10 25.07
CA ASN A 55 21.06 1.10 26.10
C ASN A 55 19.55 0.81 26.27
N ASN A 56 18.66 1.49 25.53
CA ASN A 56 17.22 1.37 25.73
C ASN A 56 16.56 0.72 24.50
N THR A 57 15.83 -0.37 24.73
CA THR A 57 15.01 -1.03 23.71
C THR A 57 13.59 -1.22 24.22
N THR A 58 12.60 -1.04 23.35
CA THR A 58 11.20 -1.35 23.65
C THR A 58 10.66 -2.35 22.62
N SER A 59 9.85 -3.29 23.08
CA SER A 59 9.06 -4.20 22.24
C SER A 59 7.56 -4.04 22.47
N CYS A 60 7.14 -3.04 23.26
CA CYS A 60 5.74 -2.80 23.58
C CYS A 60 5.07 -2.11 22.37
N PRO A 61 4.07 -2.72 21.72
CA PRO A 61 3.47 -2.16 20.50
C PRO A 61 2.89 -0.75 20.69
N ASN A 62 2.32 -0.47 21.87
CA ASN A 62 1.73 0.84 22.18
C ASN A 62 2.79 1.93 22.35
N GLU A 63 3.92 1.60 22.99
CA GLU A 63 5.05 2.51 23.12
C GLU A 63 5.67 2.78 21.75
N ILE A 64 5.86 1.73 20.95
CA ILE A 64 6.35 1.83 19.58
C ILE A 64 5.48 2.78 18.75
N ALA A 65 4.17 2.56 18.72
CA ALA A 65 3.25 3.41 17.98
C ALA A 65 3.32 4.88 18.45
N SER A 66 3.40 5.09 19.77
CA SER A 66 3.52 6.42 20.36
C SER A 66 4.82 7.12 19.96
N LEU A 67 5.94 6.40 19.94
CA LEU A 67 7.25 6.90 19.54
C LEU A 67 7.29 7.27 18.05
N PHE A 68 6.72 6.44 17.19
CA PHE A 68 6.60 6.73 15.76
C PHE A 68 5.75 7.98 15.53
N ASN A 69 4.58 8.06 16.16
CA ASN A 69 3.70 9.21 16.04
C ASN A 69 4.41 10.49 16.48
N LYS A 70 5.10 10.44 17.63
CA LYS A 70 5.88 11.57 18.14
C LYS A 70 7.01 11.99 17.20
N HIS A 71 7.76 11.02 16.68
CA HIS A 71 8.85 11.31 15.76
C HIS A 71 8.36 12.07 14.52
N PHE A 72 7.28 11.59 13.89
CA PHE A 72 6.76 12.21 12.68
C PHE A 72 6.00 13.53 12.95
N SER A 73 5.33 13.68 14.09
CA SER A 73 4.74 14.97 14.49
C SER A 73 5.81 16.03 14.73
N ASP A 74 6.89 15.66 15.41
CA ASP A 74 7.93 16.60 15.83
C ASP A 74 8.87 16.94 14.66
N THR A 75 9.00 16.06 13.68
CA THR A 75 9.81 16.28 12.47
C THR A 75 9.40 17.56 11.73
N ALA A 76 8.11 17.84 11.60
CA ALA A 76 7.64 19.06 10.94
C ALA A 76 8.12 20.32 11.69
N PHE A 77 8.09 20.30 13.02
CA PHE A 77 8.59 21.38 13.86
C PHE A 77 10.11 21.55 13.69
N HIS A 78 10.87 20.45 13.76
CA HIS A 78 12.33 20.47 13.60
C HIS A 78 12.78 20.92 12.20
N ILE A 79 12.03 20.61 11.16
CA ILE A 79 12.29 21.11 9.82
C ILE A 79 12.00 22.62 9.77
N SER A 80 10.85 23.04 10.29
CA SER A 80 10.46 24.46 10.28
C SER A 80 11.42 25.36 11.05
N SER A 81 11.98 24.89 12.16
CA SER A 81 12.94 25.67 12.96
C SER A 81 14.30 25.89 12.29
N ASN A 82 14.63 25.06 11.30
CA ASN A 82 15.88 25.14 10.53
C ASN A 82 15.69 25.81 9.15
N LEU A 83 14.45 26.10 8.76
CA LEU A 83 14.16 26.91 7.58
C LEU A 83 14.24 28.38 7.99
N SER A 84 15.23 29.10 7.47
CA SER A 84 15.25 30.56 7.56
C SER A 84 13.91 31.10 7.03
N ASN A 85 13.32 32.09 7.70
CA ASN A 85 12.11 32.82 7.28
C ASN A 85 12.30 33.64 5.99
N ASP A 86 13.17 33.19 5.08
CA ASP A 86 13.22 33.75 3.75
C ASP A 86 11.90 33.41 3.07
N GLN A 87 11.29 34.48 2.57
CA GLN A 87 10.01 34.51 1.88
C GLN A 87 9.80 33.29 0.99
N PRO A 88 8.55 32.82 0.82
CA PRO A 88 8.31 31.71 -0.09
C PRO A 88 8.94 32.05 -1.45
N CYS A 89 9.99 31.30 -1.81
CA CYS A 89 10.70 31.40 -3.08
C CYS A 89 9.77 30.92 -4.20
N PHE A 90 8.74 31.71 -4.52
CA PHE A 90 8.04 31.64 -5.79
C PHE A 90 8.86 32.40 -6.84
N TYR A 91 10.15 32.07 -6.96
CA TYR A 91 10.93 32.52 -8.10
C TYR A 91 10.54 31.67 -9.30
N GLY A 92 9.66 32.24 -10.14
CA GLY A 92 9.48 31.86 -11.54
C GLY A 92 9.57 30.37 -11.84
N LEU A 93 8.61 29.59 -11.36
CA LEU A 93 8.46 28.19 -11.80
C LEU A 93 8.09 28.18 -13.28
N THR A 94 9.10 28.16 -14.15
CA THR A 94 8.93 27.77 -15.55
C THR A 94 8.46 26.32 -15.55
N HIS A 95 7.29 26.06 -16.12
CA HIS A 95 6.72 24.71 -16.19
C HIS A 95 7.76 23.75 -16.79
N SER A 96 8.23 22.79 -16.00
CA SER A 96 9.11 21.72 -16.47
C SER A 96 8.28 20.74 -17.29
N HIS A 97 8.65 20.54 -18.56
CA HIS A 97 7.92 19.65 -19.47
C HIS A 97 7.85 18.18 -19.02
N ASN A 98 8.66 17.78 -18.03
CA ASN A 98 8.70 16.41 -17.48
C ASN A 98 8.10 16.33 -16.06
N SER A 99 7.23 17.26 -15.67
CA SER A 99 6.56 17.26 -14.37
C SER A 99 5.04 17.28 -14.52
N PHE A 100 4.33 16.69 -13.56
CA PHE A 100 2.89 16.85 -13.43
C PHE A 100 2.60 18.12 -12.64
N PHE A 101 1.77 19.00 -13.20
CA PHE A 101 1.25 20.17 -12.51
C PHE A 101 -0.21 19.92 -12.19
N LEU A 102 -0.57 20.08 -10.92
CA LEU A 102 -1.96 20.01 -10.49
C LEU A 102 -2.51 21.44 -10.44
N SER A 103 -3.61 21.68 -11.13
CA SER A 103 -4.41 22.89 -10.98
C SER A 103 -5.44 22.70 -9.87
N PRO A 104 -5.88 23.80 -9.21
CA PRO A 104 -7.02 23.73 -8.30
C PRO A 104 -8.25 23.17 -9.00
N VAL A 105 -9.00 22.30 -8.32
CA VAL A 105 -10.25 21.75 -8.83
C VAL A 105 -11.33 22.82 -8.91
N THR A 106 -12.04 22.86 -10.02
CA THR A 106 -13.15 23.78 -10.26
C THR A 106 -14.49 23.14 -9.87
N HIS A 107 -15.48 23.98 -9.56
CA HIS A 107 -16.84 23.50 -9.27
C HIS A 107 -17.44 22.70 -10.43
N GLN A 108 -17.16 23.10 -11.67
CA GLN A 108 -17.67 22.40 -12.85
C GLN A 108 -17.08 20.99 -12.96
N GLU A 109 -15.76 20.83 -12.77
CA GLU A 109 -15.12 19.51 -12.77
C GLU A 109 -15.71 18.59 -11.71
N THR A 110 -15.98 19.10 -10.51
CA THR A 110 -16.64 18.28 -9.47
C THR A 110 -18.05 17.86 -9.89
N ALA A 111 -18.82 18.75 -10.52
CA ALA A 111 -20.17 18.45 -10.99
C ALA A 111 -20.14 17.40 -12.12
N ASP A 112 -19.22 17.54 -13.06
CA ASP A 112 -19.05 16.63 -14.19
C ASP A 112 -18.62 15.24 -13.71
N ILE A 113 -17.69 15.16 -12.76
CA ILE A 113 -17.27 13.89 -12.15
C ILE A 113 -18.46 13.21 -11.48
N ILE A 114 -19.22 13.93 -10.66
CA ILE A 114 -20.40 13.37 -9.97
C ILE A 114 -21.43 12.85 -10.99
N GLN A 115 -21.67 13.58 -12.08
CA GLN A 115 -22.57 13.16 -13.15
C GLN A 115 -22.06 11.95 -13.94
N SER A 116 -20.75 11.79 -14.07
CA SER A 116 -20.14 10.66 -14.79
C SER A 116 -20.18 9.34 -14.02
N LEU A 117 -20.48 9.37 -12.70
CA LEU A 117 -20.53 8.17 -11.89
C LEU A 117 -21.73 7.29 -12.28
N SER A 118 -21.46 6.01 -12.51
CA SER A 118 -22.53 5.04 -12.81
C SER A 118 -23.44 4.85 -11.59
N ASN A 119 -24.76 4.81 -11.83
CA ASN A 119 -25.79 4.50 -10.84
C ASN A 119 -25.70 3.05 -10.34
N LYS A 120 -24.72 2.76 -9.49
CA LYS A 120 -24.51 1.45 -8.86
C LYS A 120 -24.80 1.53 -7.36
N CYS A 121 -25.35 0.44 -6.82
CA CYS A 121 -25.64 0.30 -5.40
C CYS A 121 -24.57 -0.43 -4.59
N SER A 122 -23.38 -0.63 -5.17
CA SER A 122 -22.24 -1.14 -4.42
C SER A 122 -21.74 -0.08 -3.44
N THR A 123 -21.66 -0.41 -2.16
CA THR A 123 -21.21 0.50 -1.10
C THR A 123 -19.76 0.24 -0.70
N GLY A 124 -19.11 1.29 -0.18
CA GLY A 124 -17.83 1.19 0.51
C GLY A 124 -18.01 0.79 1.98
N VAL A 125 -16.95 0.94 2.78
CA VAL A 125 -16.97 0.64 4.23
C VAL A 125 -17.90 1.58 5.01
N ASP A 126 -18.27 2.72 4.43
CA ASP A 126 -19.18 3.72 4.99
C ASP A 126 -20.66 3.45 4.67
N ASP A 127 -20.96 2.39 3.91
CA ASP A 127 -22.32 2.02 3.48
C ASP A 127 -23.06 3.13 2.70
N VAL A 128 -22.35 4.11 2.15
CA VAL A 128 -22.96 5.19 1.35
C VAL A 128 -23.07 4.76 -0.11
N CYS A 129 -24.29 4.81 -0.65
CA CYS A 129 -24.59 4.50 -2.05
C CYS A 129 -25.01 5.76 -2.82
N LEU A 130 -24.43 5.98 -4.01
CA LEU A 130 -24.72 7.13 -4.89
C LEU A 130 -26.21 7.28 -5.23
N LEU A 131 -26.89 6.16 -5.46
CA LEU A 131 -28.31 6.14 -5.83
C LEU A 131 -29.22 6.62 -4.68
N CYS A 132 -28.81 6.39 -3.42
CA CYS A 132 -29.56 6.84 -2.26
C CYS A 132 -29.39 8.36 -2.03
N SER A 133 -28.20 8.90 -2.32
CA SER A 133 -27.90 10.32 -2.15
C SER A 133 -28.58 11.23 -3.18
N LEU A 134 -28.90 10.72 -4.37
CA LEU A 134 -29.59 11.47 -5.41
C LEU A 134 -31.13 11.48 -5.26
N LYS A 135 -31.70 10.56 -4.46
CA LYS A 135 -33.16 10.44 -4.27
C LYS A 135 -33.75 11.46 -3.29
N ASN A 136 -32.91 12.22 -2.60
CA ASN A 136 -33.27 13.22 -1.58
C ASN A 136 -33.07 14.67 -2.06
N ARG A 137 -33.09 14.93 -3.37
CA ARG A 137 -33.16 16.28 -3.96
C ARG A 137 -34.48 16.48 -4.68
#